data_AF-A0A2H3CK99-F1
#
_entry.id   AF-A0A2H3CK99-F1
#
_cell.length_a   1.000
_cell.length_b   1.000
_cell.length_c   1.000
_cell.angle_alpha   90.00
_cell.angle_beta   90.00
_cell.angle_gamma   90.00
#
_symmetry.space_group_name_H-M   'P 1'
#
loop_
_entity.id
_entity.type
_entity.pdbx_description
1 polymer ?
#
loop_
_entity_poly.entity_id
_entity_poly.type
_entity_poly.pdbx_seq_one_letter_code
_entity_poly.pdbx_strand_id
1 'polypeptide(L)'
;MRERASVAAEYRFCTWPVAKADVTCDGFAVGGKRILDLVARNKAIKVMQVKSYLSLDMGRPLAAYMTDLIVNSAIQDPQMMLNVSANTFLQMFTVNTNQNSKLPQHVARMLKTAKDLGVQFEMAAPCVEVLEKIPIWHHFGTKEKAHKMNNMEQNICLRMNHGVEYVGEALAIDVAAAVKLLDHLQPRWDPCEAVQDDSLGLSEETKAQNLEA
;
A
#
# COMPACT_ATOMS: atom_id res chain seq x y z
N MET A 1 41.03 -9.69 83.36
CA MET A 1 39.80 -10.47 83.05
C MET A 1 38.63 -9.50 83.16
N ARG A 2 37.84 -9.13 82.15
CA ARG A 2 37.54 -9.69 80.82
C ARG A 2 37.21 -8.54 79.87
N GLU A 3 37.67 -8.65 78.62
CA GLU A 3 37.17 -7.92 77.46
C GLU A 3 35.68 -8.20 77.23
N ARG A 4 34.95 -7.20 76.75
CA ARG A 4 33.73 -7.41 75.95
C ARG A 4 33.78 -6.52 74.72
N ALA A 5 34.19 -7.13 73.61
CA ALA A 5 33.97 -6.63 72.27
C ALA A 5 32.47 -6.65 71.96
N SER A 6 31.95 -5.54 71.45
CA SER A 6 30.64 -5.47 70.80
C SER A 6 30.88 -5.49 69.29
N VAL A 7 30.54 -6.61 68.67
CA VAL A 7 30.57 -6.79 67.22
C VAL A 7 29.18 -6.41 66.68
N ALA A 8 29.06 -5.22 66.12
CA ALA A 8 27.90 -4.86 65.29
C ALA A 8 28.15 -5.40 63.88
N ALA A 9 27.35 -6.39 63.48
CA ALA A 9 27.36 -6.97 62.15
C ALA A 9 26.72 -5.98 61.14
N GLU A 10 27.56 -5.31 60.35
CA GLU A 10 27.13 -4.64 59.13
C GLU A 10 26.74 -5.70 58.08
N TYR A 11 25.43 -5.83 57.83
CA TYR A 11 24.93 -6.47 56.62
C TYR A 11 25.28 -5.60 55.41
N ARG A 12 26.42 -5.88 54.78
CA ARG A 12 26.73 -5.38 53.43
C ARG A 12 25.93 -6.20 52.42
N PHE A 13 24.82 -5.63 51.96
CA PHE A 13 24.24 -6.00 50.68
C PHE A 13 25.32 -5.87 49.60
N CYS A 14 25.68 -6.98 48.96
CA CYS A 14 26.47 -6.96 47.73
C CYS A 14 25.65 -6.27 46.63
N THR A 15 25.75 -4.96 46.52
CA THR A 15 25.43 -4.26 45.28
C THR A 15 26.52 -4.66 44.27
N TRP A 16 26.16 -5.56 43.36
CA TRP A 16 26.97 -5.76 42.16
C TRP A 16 27.07 -4.41 41.43
N PRO A 17 28.28 -3.96 41.04
CA PRO A 17 28.39 -2.79 40.20
C PRO A 17 27.70 -3.14 38.88
N VAL A 18 26.65 -2.39 38.54
CA VAL A 18 26.08 -2.40 37.19
C VAL A 18 27.21 -1.93 36.29
N ALA A 19 27.88 -2.87 35.62
CA ALA A 19 28.93 -2.57 34.67
C ALA A 19 28.35 -1.58 33.65
N LYS A 20 29.06 -0.47 33.42
CA LYS A 20 28.72 0.50 32.38
C LYS A 20 28.58 -0.25 31.05
N ALA A 21 27.47 0.01 30.34
CA ALA A 21 27.12 -0.66 29.08
C ALA A 21 28.23 -0.57 28.01
N ASP A 22 29.06 0.47 28.14
CA ASP A 22 30.14 0.89 27.25
C ASP A 22 31.19 -0.22 27.00
N VAL A 23 31.43 -1.13 27.95
CA VAL A 23 32.48 -2.17 27.85
C VAL A 23 32.07 -3.36 26.95
N THR A 24 30.79 -3.49 26.61
CA THR A 24 30.27 -4.70 25.94
C THR A 24 30.00 -4.57 24.46
N CYS A 25 30.11 -3.36 23.89
CA CYS A 25 29.78 -3.08 22.49
C CYS A 25 30.99 -2.67 21.63
N ASP A 26 32.20 -2.57 22.20
CA ASP A 26 33.40 -2.25 21.43
C ASP A 26 33.78 -3.36 20.43
N GLY A 27 34.24 -2.93 19.25
CA GLY A 27 34.61 -3.82 18.15
C GLY A 27 35.82 -4.71 18.45
N PHE A 28 36.00 -5.75 17.63
CA PHE A 28 37.00 -6.83 17.80
C PHE A 28 38.42 -6.37 18.16
N ALA A 29 38.82 -5.18 17.71
CA ALA A 29 40.14 -4.62 17.96
C ALA A 29 40.40 -4.24 19.43
N VAL A 30 39.36 -4.03 20.24
CA VAL A 30 39.48 -3.51 21.61
C VAL A 30 39.19 -4.59 22.69
N GLY A 31 38.97 -5.85 22.29
CA GLY A 31 38.78 -6.95 23.24
C GLY A 31 37.37 -7.13 23.79
N GLY A 32 36.34 -6.66 23.07
CA GLY A 32 34.93 -6.90 23.41
C GLY A 32 34.57 -8.39 23.41
N LYS A 33 33.82 -8.85 24.43
CA LYS A 33 33.25 -10.21 24.46
C LYS A 33 32.24 -10.35 23.33
N ARG A 34 32.28 -11.47 22.58
CA ARG A 34 31.35 -11.85 21.49
C ARG A 34 29.91 -12.09 21.97
N ILE A 35 29.32 -11.10 22.64
CA ILE A 35 27.93 -11.14 23.03
C ILE A 35 27.16 -10.60 21.84
N LEU A 36 26.28 -11.45 21.29
CA LEU A 36 25.42 -11.11 20.18
C LEU A 36 24.53 -9.92 20.57
N ASP A 37 24.58 -8.84 19.79
CA ASP A 37 23.59 -7.76 19.91
C ASP A 37 22.22 -8.27 19.45
N LEU A 38 21.40 -8.64 20.43
CA LEU A 38 20.04 -9.13 20.22
C LEU A 38 19.14 -8.05 19.60
N VAL A 39 19.39 -6.77 19.89
CA VAL A 39 18.60 -5.66 19.35
C VAL A 39 18.89 -5.51 17.86
N ALA A 40 20.17 -5.46 17.48
CA ALA A 40 20.58 -5.43 16.08
C ALA A 40 20.09 -6.66 15.31
N ARG A 41 20.20 -7.86 15.88
CA ARG A 41 19.68 -9.09 15.26
C ARG A 41 18.18 -9.05 15.04
N ASN A 42 17.41 -8.64 16.04
CA ASN A 42 15.95 -8.54 15.92
C ASN A 42 15.54 -7.53 14.84
N LYS A 43 16.25 -6.40 14.75
CA LYS A 43 16.04 -5.43 13.67
C LYS A 43 16.38 -6.05 12.31
N ALA A 44 17.49 -6.76 12.18
CA ALA A 44 17.86 -7.45 10.94
C ALA A 44 16.82 -8.50 10.49
N ILE A 45 16.22 -9.24 11.43
CA ILE A 45 15.12 -10.16 11.12
C ILE A 45 13.95 -9.39 10.50
N LYS A 46 13.61 -8.21 11.04
CA LYS A 46 12.55 -7.35 10.47
C LYS A 46 12.90 -6.82 9.10
N VAL A 47 14.15 -6.45 8.86
CA VAL A 47 14.63 -6.07 7.53
C VAL A 47 14.43 -7.22 6.53
N MET A 48 14.77 -8.45 6.90
CA MET A 48 14.56 -9.61 6.04
C MET A 48 13.08 -9.87 5.74
N GLN A 49 12.20 -9.65 6.73
CA GLN A 49 10.75 -9.72 6.53
C GLN A 49 10.27 -8.66 5.54
N VAL A 50 10.71 -7.40 5.70
CA VAL A 50 10.41 -6.30 4.76
C VAL A 50 10.89 -6.66 3.35
N LYS A 51 12.12 -7.15 3.21
CA LYS A 51 12.66 -7.59 1.91
C LYS A 51 11.79 -8.67 1.26
N SER A 52 11.40 -9.70 2.02
CA SER A 52 10.52 -10.76 1.50
C SER A 52 9.11 -10.26 1.16
N TYR A 53 8.61 -9.26 1.90
CA TYR A 53 7.30 -8.66 1.67
C TYR A 53 7.26 -7.83 0.38
N LEU A 54 8.35 -7.10 0.10
CA LEU A 54 8.53 -6.25 -1.08
C LEU A 54 8.89 -7.02 -2.35
N SER A 55 9.07 -8.33 -2.29
CA SER A 55 9.31 -9.14 -3.47
C SER A 55 7.98 -9.30 -4.23
N LEU A 56 7.85 -8.66 -5.40
CA LEU A 56 6.63 -8.65 -6.23
C LEU A 56 6.68 -9.67 -7.40
N ASP A 57 7.69 -10.53 -7.41
CA ASP A 57 7.90 -11.53 -8.46
C ASP A 57 6.92 -12.72 -8.34
N MET A 58 6.92 -13.60 -9.35
CA MET A 58 6.18 -14.88 -9.32
C MET A 58 6.53 -15.77 -8.11
N GLY A 59 7.67 -15.51 -7.45
CA GLY A 59 8.11 -16.19 -6.23
C GLY A 59 7.65 -15.52 -4.93
N ARG A 60 6.66 -14.62 -4.97
CA ARG A 60 6.17 -13.89 -3.79
C ARG A 60 5.68 -14.87 -2.71
N PRO A 61 6.17 -14.77 -1.46
CA PRO A 61 5.80 -15.73 -0.42
C PRO A 61 4.33 -15.54 0.01
N LEU A 62 3.64 -16.64 0.35
CA LEU A 62 2.27 -16.63 0.85
C LEU A 62 2.07 -15.68 2.05
N ALA A 63 3.09 -15.58 2.91
CA ALA A 63 3.08 -14.67 4.05
C ALA A 63 2.93 -13.18 3.63
N ALA A 64 3.43 -12.79 2.46
CA ALA A 64 3.28 -11.42 1.96
C ALA A 64 1.82 -11.12 1.59
N TYR A 65 1.15 -12.03 0.88
CA TYR A 65 -0.27 -11.92 0.56
C TYR A 65 -1.15 -11.86 1.82
N MET A 66 -0.86 -12.73 2.80
CA MET A 66 -1.55 -12.68 4.10
C MET A 66 -1.32 -11.34 4.81
N THR A 67 -0.11 -10.80 4.73
CA THR A 67 0.21 -9.50 5.32
C THR A 67 -0.55 -8.37 4.64
N ASP A 68 -0.70 -8.41 3.31
CA ASP A 68 -1.53 -7.44 2.57
C ASP A 68 -2.96 -7.46 3.10
N LEU A 69 -3.58 -8.64 3.21
CA LEU A 69 -4.95 -8.77 3.75
C LEU A 69 -5.10 -8.22 5.18
N ILE A 70 -4.13 -8.54 6.05
CA ILE A 70 -4.11 -8.03 7.42
C ILE A 70 -4.00 -6.49 7.42
N VAL A 71 -3.11 -5.94 6.60
CA VAL A 71 -2.90 -4.50 6.51
C VAL A 71 -4.14 -3.80 5.97
N ASN A 72 -4.74 -4.36 4.92
CA ASN A 72 -5.97 -3.86 4.30
C ASN A 72 -7.12 -3.77 5.30
N SER A 73 -7.27 -4.77 6.16
CA SER A 73 -8.30 -4.77 7.22
C SER A 73 -8.11 -3.67 8.28
N ALA A 74 -6.89 -3.14 8.40
CA ALA A 74 -6.51 -2.16 9.40
C ALA A 74 -6.50 -0.72 8.88
N ILE A 75 -6.81 -0.49 7.60
CA ILE A 75 -6.94 0.84 7.00
C ILE A 75 -8.09 1.60 7.70
N GLN A 76 -7.82 2.86 8.06
CA GLN A 76 -8.78 3.72 8.78
C GLN A 76 -9.27 4.90 7.93
N ASP A 77 -8.76 5.05 6.71
CA ASP A 77 -9.10 6.18 5.85
C ASP A 77 -10.54 6.04 5.30
N PRO A 78 -11.47 6.95 5.62
CA PRO A 78 -12.84 6.89 5.14
C PRO A 78 -12.96 7.12 3.62
N GLN A 79 -11.98 7.78 2.99
CA GLN A 79 -11.96 7.95 1.54
C GLN A 79 -11.47 6.70 0.82
N MET A 80 -10.92 5.74 1.55
CA MET A 80 -10.36 4.54 0.98
C MET A 80 -11.32 3.38 1.21
N MET A 81 -11.85 2.82 0.12
CA MET A 81 -12.68 1.64 0.22
C MET A 81 -11.83 0.42 0.58
N LEU A 82 -12.32 -0.37 1.53
CA LEU A 82 -11.83 -1.72 1.80
C LEU A 82 -12.01 -2.53 0.50
N ASN A 83 -11.03 -3.34 0.11
CA ASN A 83 -10.99 -4.24 -1.08
C ASN A 83 -10.24 -3.72 -2.33
N VAL A 84 -9.48 -2.63 -2.23
CA VAL A 84 -8.78 -2.04 -3.40
C VAL A 84 -7.25 -1.99 -3.21
N SER A 85 -6.80 -2.27 -2.00
CA SER A 85 -5.41 -2.09 -1.63
C SER A 85 -4.61 -3.35 -1.93
N ALA A 86 -3.62 -3.24 -2.81
CA ALA A 86 -2.70 -4.33 -3.14
C ALA A 86 -1.53 -4.33 -2.16
N ASN A 87 -0.75 -3.24 -2.15
CA ASN A 87 0.47 -3.11 -1.36
C ASN A 87 0.62 -1.69 -0.82
N THR A 88 0.88 -1.57 0.48
CA THR A 88 1.02 -0.29 1.20
C THR A 88 2.17 0.58 0.68
N PHE A 89 3.21 -0.01 0.08
CA PHE A 89 4.34 0.75 -0.48
C PHE A 89 4.08 1.25 -1.90
N LEU A 90 3.11 0.66 -2.61
CA LEU A 90 2.73 1.07 -3.96
C LEU A 90 1.55 2.06 -3.97
N GLN A 91 0.93 2.31 -2.83
CA GLN A 91 -0.27 3.12 -2.71
C GLN A 91 -0.13 4.15 -1.59
N MET A 92 -0.84 5.27 -1.71
CA MET A 92 -0.74 6.44 -0.84
C MET A 92 -1.67 6.36 0.37
N PHE A 93 -1.68 5.22 1.08
CA PHE A 93 -2.49 5.09 2.29
C PHE A 93 -1.65 4.87 3.52
N THR A 94 -2.15 5.42 4.63
CA THR A 94 -1.46 5.34 5.92
C THR A 94 -2.19 4.36 6.83
N VAL A 95 -1.39 3.54 7.51
CA VAL A 95 -1.88 2.55 8.46
C VAL A 95 -1.30 2.91 9.81
N ASN A 96 -2.12 2.84 10.85
CA ASN A 96 -1.63 3.09 12.20
C ASN A 96 -0.70 1.94 12.62
N THR A 97 0.58 2.24 12.93
CA THR A 97 1.57 1.26 13.39
C THR A 97 1.87 1.37 14.88
N ASN A 98 1.11 2.17 15.63
CA ASN A 98 1.31 2.35 17.07
C ASN A 98 0.79 1.15 17.87
N GLN A 99 1.03 1.16 19.19
CA GLN A 99 0.60 0.07 20.09
C GLN A 99 -0.92 -0.12 20.09
N ASN A 100 -1.70 0.94 19.85
CA ASN A 100 -3.17 0.90 19.76
C ASN A 100 -3.69 0.55 18.36
N SER A 101 -2.82 0.07 17.47
CA SER A 101 -3.23 -0.34 16.13
C SER A 101 -4.04 -1.64 16.16
N LYS A 102 -4.91 -1.79 15.16
CA LYS A 102 -5.58 -3.08 14.89
C LYS A 102 -4.63 -4.11 14.27
N LEU A 103 -3.40 -3.70 13.95
CA LEU A 103 -2.41 -4.56 13.34
C LEU A 103 -1.78 -5.50 14.37
N PRO A 104 -1.54 -6.77 14.01
CA PRO A 104 -0.69 -7.64 14.79
C PRO A 104 0.69 -7.00 15.04
N GLN A 105 1.19 -7.12 16.27
CA GLN A 105 2.43 -6.49 16.71
C GLN A 105 3.63 -6.76 15.78
N HIS A 106 3.68 -7.96 15.19
CA HIS A 106 4.79 -8.35 14.30
C HIS A 106 4.77 -7.59 12.97
N VAL A 107 3.60 -7.32 12.40
CA VAL A 107 3.38 -6.53 11.18
C VAL A 107 3.64 -5.05 11.47
N ALA A 108 3.09 -4.54 12.56
CA ALA A 108 3.30 -3.15 12.97
C ALA A 108 4.80 -2.83 13.15
N ARG A 109 5.57 -3.74 13.78
CA ARG A 109 7.03 -3.61 13.91
C ARG A 109 7.76 -3.70 12.56
N MET A 110 7.29 -4.55 11.66
CA MET A 110 7.85 -4.68 10.30
C MET A 110 7.66 -3.37 9.51
N LEU A 111 6.44 -2.84 9.46
CA LEU A 111 6.14 -1.57 8.79
C LEU A 111 6.89 -0.39 9.42
N LYS A 112 6.98 -0.36 10.75
CA LYS A 112 7.80 0.66 11.45
C LYS A 112 9.27 0.57 11.07
N THR A 113 9.83 -0.65 10.98
CA THR A 113 11.21 -0.85 10.55
C THR A 113 11.44 -0.36 9.12
N ALA A 114 10.49 -0.60 8.20
CA ALA A 114 10.57 -0.07 6.84
C ALA A 114 10.54 1.46 6.81
N LYS A 115 9.67 2.08 7.62
CA LYS A 115 9.60 3.54 7.77
C LYS A 115 10.89 4.13 8.37
N ASP A 116 11.44 3.50 9.40
CA ASP A 116 12.68 3.92 10.04
C ASP A 116 13.89 3.85 9.08
N LEU A 117 13.82 2.99 8.06
CA LEU A 117 14.82 2.87 7.00
C LEU A 117 14.54 3.78 5.80
N GLY A 118 13.45 4.55 5.81
CA GLY A 118 13.06 5.39 4.69
C GLY A 118 12.69 4.60 3.43
N VAL A 119 12.21 3.36 3.58
CA VAL A 119 11.77 2.56 2.43
C VAL A 119 10.55 3.23 1.81
N GLN A 120 10.74 3.67 0.57
CA GLN A 120 9.72 4.29 -0.26
C GLN A 120 9.82 3.72 -1.67
N PHE A 121 8.70 3.74 -2.40
CA PHE A 121 8.72 3.40 -3.80
C PHE A 121 9.22 4.60 -4.60
N GLU A 122 10.33 4.43 -5.31
CA GLU A 122 10.94 5.45 -6.15
C GLU A 122 11.08 4.91 -7.57
N MET A 123 10.63 5.69 -8.54
CA MET A 123 10.59 5.28 -9.94
C MET A 123 11.18 6.40 -10.79
N ALA A 124 12.48 6.29 -11.10
CA ALA A 124 13.18 7.30 -11.88
C ALA A 124 12.80 7.29 -13.37
N ALA A 125 12.68 6.10 -13.97
CA ALA A 125 12.26 5.90 -15.36
C ALA A 125 11.71 4.48 -15.56
N PRO A 126 10.40 4.25 -15.35
CA PRO A 126 9.83 2.91 -15.51
C PRO A 126 9.70 2.50 -16.98
N CYS A 127 9.89 1.21 -17.26
CA CYS A 127 9.40 0.64 -18.50
C CYS A 127 7.88 0.44 -18.44
N VAL A 128 7.25 0.31 -19.61
CA VAL A 128 5.80 0.13 -19.76
C VAL A 128 5.32 -1.10 -18.99
N GLU A 129 6.07 -2.20 -19.04
CA GLU A 129 5.77 -3.45 -18.33
C GLU A 129 5.68 -3.28 -16.81
N VAL A 130 6.48 -2.38 -16.23
CA VAL A 130 6.43 -2.06 -14.79
C VAL A 130 5.24 -1.17 -14.50
N LEU A 131 4.95 -0.19 -15.36
CA LEU A 131 3.77 0.68 -15.22
C LEU A 131 2.48 -0.12 -15.21
N GLU A 132 2.36 -1.12 -16.08
CA GLU A 132 1.19 -1.98 -16.18
C GLU A 132 0.88 -2.74 -14.89
N LYS A 133 1.91 -3.04 -14.08
CA LYS A 133 1.80 -3.79 -12.82
C LYS A 133 1.57 -2.90 -11.59
N ILE A 134 1.48 -1.59 -11.76
CA ILE A 134 1.15 -0.68 -10.67
C ILE A 134 -0.37 -0.73 -10.44
N PRO A 135 -0.84 -0.78 -9.17
CA PRO A 135 -2.26 -0.66 -8.88
C PRO A 135 -2.78 0.68 -9.40
N ILE A 136 -3.86 0.72 -10.17
CA ILE A 136 -4.37 1.99 -10.70
C ILE A 136 -4.94 2.90 -9.60
N TRP A 137 -5.53 2.28 -8.58
CA TRP A 137 -6.21 2.99 -7.50
C TRP A 137 -5.21 3.42 -6.42
N HIS A 138 -5.34 4.68 -6.00
CA HIS A 138 -4.55 5.27 -4.90
C HIS A 138 -3.02 5.13 -5.06
N HIS A 139 -2.49 5.02 -6.28
CA HIS A 139 -1.04 4.89 -6.50
C HIS A 139 -0.26 6.16 -6.17
N PHE A 140 1.03 5.99 -5.86
CA PHE A 140 1.98 7.08 -5.68
C PHE A 140 2.07 7.91 -6.98
N GLY A 141 1.74 9.21 -6.91
CA GLY A 141 1.69 10.10 -8.09
C GLY A 141 0.29 10.57 -8.47
N THR A 142 -0.75 10.02 -7.84
CA THR A 142 -2.12 10.53 -8.00
C THR A 142 -2.23 11.93 -7.36
N LYS A 143 -2.75 12.91 -8.11
CA LYS A 143 -3.04 14.26 -7.57
C LYS A 143 -4.18 14.17 -6.55
N GLU A 144 -4.18 15.01 -5.52
CA GLU A 144 -5.20 14.97 -4.44
C GLU A 144 -6.65 14.99 -4.96
N LYS A 145 -6.94 15.72 -6.04
CA LYS A 145 -8.26 15.79 -6.66
C LYS A 145 -8.70 14.45 -7.28
N ALA A 146 -7.76 13.64 -7.76
CA ALA A 146 -8.05 12.35 -8.36
C ALA A 146 -8.43 11.29 -7.32
N HIS A 147 -8.10 11.46 -6.02
CA HIS A 147 -8.63 10.58 -4.97
C HIS A 147 -10.16 10.62 -4.88
N LYS A 148 -10.78 11.80 -5.09
CA LYS A 148 -12.24 11.93 -5.13
C LYS A 148 -12.84 11.19 -6.32
N MET A 149 -12.11 11.09 -7.42
CA MET A 149 -12.55 10.39 -8.62
C MET A 149 -12.65 8.89 -8.39
N ASN A 150 -11.77 8.30 -7.56
CA ASN A 150 -11.77 6.85 -7.28
C ASN A 150 -13.09 6.31 -6.70
N ASN A 151 -13.88 7.17 -6.06
CA ASN A 151 -15.17 6.81 -5.44
C ASN A 151 -16.39 7.21 -6.28
N MET A 152 -16.19 7.65 -7.52
CA MET A 152 -17.30 7.86 -8.44
C MET A 152 -17.91 6.53 -8.88
N GLU A 153 -19.20 6.52 -9.20
CA GLU A 153 -19.96 5.32 -9.56
C GLU A 153 -19.33 4.55 -10.73
N GLN A 154 -18.80 5.27 -11.73
CA GLN A 154 -18.11 4.67 -12.87
C GLN A 154 -16.85 3.91 -12.43
N ASN A 155 -16.07 4.49 -11.52
CA ASN A 155 -14.84 3.88 -11.02
C ASN A 155 -15.11 2.73 -10.06
N ILE A 156 -16.20 2.81 -9.29
CA ILE A 156 -16.70 1.68 -8.49
C ILE A 156 -17.11 0.52 -9.42
N CYS A 157 -17.80 0.81 -10.53
CA CYS A 157 -18.19 -0.19 -11.52
C CYS A 157 -16.95 -0.85 -12.17
N LEU A 158 -15.98 -0.05 -12.63
CA LEU A 158 -14.72 -0.56 -13.20
C LEU A 158 -14.01 -1.53 -12.25
N ARG A 159 -14.02 -1.21 -10.96
CA ARG A 159 -13.39 -2.06 -9.95
C ARG A 159 -14.20 -3.31 -9.62
N MET A 160 -15.47 -3.16 -9.26
CA MET A 160 -16.29 -4.25 -8.71
C MET A 160 -16.84 -5.18 -9.78
N ASN A 161 -17.17 -4.65 -10.96
CA ASN A 161 -17.80 -5.41 -12.04
C ASN A 161 -16.82 -5.78 -13.15
N HIS A 162 -15.87 -4.89 -13.44
CA HIS A 162 -14.88 -5.11 -14.50
C HIS A 162 -13.53 -5.62 -13.98
N GLY A 163 -13.35 -5.72 -12.65
CA GLY A 163 -12.15 -6.29 -12.04
C GLY A 163 -10.87 -5.50 -12.31
N VAL A 164 -10.99 -4.19 -12.57
CA VAL A 164 -9.82 -3.33 -12.82
C VAL A 164 -9.09 -3.08 -11.51
N GLU A 165 -7.89 -3.60 -11.39
CA GLU A 165 -7.00 -3.38 -10.25
C GLU A 165 -5.69 -2.71 -10.68
N TYR A 166 -5.19 -3.05 -11.87
CA TYR A 166 -3.89 -2.61 -12.39
C TYR A 166 -4.02 -1.65 -13.56
N VAL A 167 -2.99 -0.83 -13.79
CA VAL A 167 -2.94 0.11 -14.93
C VAL A 167 -3.03 -0.63 -16.27
N GLY A 168 -2.38 -1.80 -16.40
CA GLY A 168 -2.43 -2.58 -17.63
C GLY A 168 -3.84 -3.05 -18.00
N GLU A 169 -4.66 -3.39 -17.00
CA GLU A 169 -6.05 -3.80 -17.19
C GLU A 169 -6.93 -2.62 -17.63
N ALA A 170 -6.68 -1.43 -17.06
CA ALA A 170 -7.38 -0.22 -17.48
C ALA A 170 -7.05 0.16 -18.93
N LEU A 171 -5.79 0.03 -19.35
CA LEU A 171 -5.38 0.23 -20.75
C LEU A 171 -6.02 -0.79 -21.70
N ALA A 172 -6.12 -2.05 -21.27
CA ALA A 172 -6.82 -3.08 -22.03
C ALA A 172 -8.32 -2.79 -22.16
N ILE A 173 -8.94 -2.21 -21.13
CA ILE A 173 -10.32 -1.75 -21.20
C ILE A 173 -10.48 -0.53 -22.07
N ASP A 174 -9.54 0.41 -22.17
CA ASP A 174 -9.72 1.54 -23.09
C ASP A 174 -9.86 1.05 -24.56
N VAL A 175 -9.14 -0.03 -24.91
CA VAL A 175 -9.30 -0.71 -26.20
C VAL A 175 -10.59 -1.54 -26.25
N ALA A 176 -10.92 -2.31 -25.21
CA ALA A 176 -12.11 -3.17 -25.19
C ALA A 176 -13.44 -2.42 -24.96
N ALA A 177 -13.40 -1.27 -24.30
CA ALA A 177 -14.49 -0.32 -24.07
C ALA A 177 -14.65 0.57 -25.28
N ALA A 178 -13.57 0.96 -25.99
CA ALA A 178 -13.70 1.51 -27.34
C ALA A 178 -14.36 0.49 -28.28
N VAL A 179 -14.00 -0.81 -28.21
CA VAL A 179 -14.64 -1.87 -29.01
C VAL A 179 -16.09 -2.16 -28.58
N LYS A 180 -16.41 -2.17 -27.27
CA LYS A 180 -17.79 -2.32 -26.78
C LYS A 180 -18.66 -1.08 -26.99
N LEU A 181 -18.09 0.12 -26.90
CA LEU A 181 -18.72 1.36 -27.33
C LEU A 181 -18.90 1.33 -28.84
N LEU A 182 -17.91 0.87 -29.62
CA LEU A 182 -18.07 0.67 -31.06
C LEU A 182 -19.14 -0.37 -31.39
N ASP A 183 -19.31 -1.46 -30.62
CA ASP A 183 -20.39 -2.43 -30.81
C ASP A 183 -21.76 -1.87 -30.38
N HIS A 184 -21.81 -0.99 -29.36
CA HIS A 184 -23.03 -0.26 -28.98
C HIS A 184 -23.33 0.96 -29.87
N LEU A 185 -22.32 1.48 -30.56
CA LEU A 185 -22.39 2.60 -31.51
C LEU A 185 -22.33 2.14 -32.97
N GLN A 186 -22.23 0.82 -33.23
CA GLN A 186 -22.54 0.26 -34.54
C GLN A 186 -24.01 0.57 -34.78
N PRO A 187 -24.32 1.39 -35.79
CA PRO A 187 -25.56 2.10 -35.73
C PRO A 187 -26.71 1.20 -36.19
N ARG A 188 -27.89 1.45 -35.60
CA ARG A 188 -29.22 1.20 -36.18
C ARG A 188 -29.45 1.97 -37.51
N TRP A 189 -28.38 2.57 -38.06
CA TRP A 189 -28.34 3.37 -39.27
C TRP A 189 -28.00 2.42 -40.42
N ASP A 190 -29.04 1.97 -41.10
CA ASP A 190 -28.91 1.40 -42.43
C ASP A 190 -28.95 2.56 -43.44
N PRO A 191 -27.89 2.80 -44.24
CA PRO A 191 -27.89 3.82 -45.30
C PRO A 191 -28.97 3.59 -46.37
N CYS A 192 -29.63 2.42 -46.37
CA CYS A 192 -30.66 2.05 -47.34
C CYS A 192 -32.11 2.27 -46.87
N GLU A 193 -32.36 2.65 -45.60
CA GLU A 193 -33.72 2.95 -45.12
C GLU A 193 -33.99 4.47 -45.12
N ALA A 194 -34.78 4.93 -46.10
CA ALA A 194 -35.04 6.35 -46.38
C ALA A 194 -36.01 7.06 -45.41
N VAL A 195 -36.44 6.41 -44.32
CA VAL A 195 -37.37 7.02 -43.35
C VAL A 195 -36.87 6.71 -41.94
N GLN A 196 -36.12 7.64 -41.36
CA GLN A 196 -35.70 7.55 -39.97
C GLN A 196 -36.50 8.56 -39.15
N ASP A 197 -37.30 8.04 -38.23
CA ASP A 197 -37.88 8.82 -37.15
C ASP A 197 -36.77 9.10 -36.13
N ASP A 198 -36.23 10.32 -36.19
CA ASP A 198 -35.18 10.79 -35.28
C ASP A 198 -35.72 11.02 -33.86
N SER A 199 -37.02 10.82 -33.60
CA SER A 199 -37.65 10.96 -32.29
C SER A 199 -37.43 12.33 -31.62
N LEU A 200 -36.94 13.32 -32.37
CA LEU A 200 -36.59 14.63 -31.85
C LEU A 200 -37.80 15.56 -31.67
N GLY A 201 -39.01 15.13 -32.03
CA GLY A 201 -40.25 15.85 -31.75
C GLY A 201 -40.27 17.30 -32.24
N LEU A 202 -39.43 17.62 -33.24
CA LEU A 202 -39.38 18.96 -33.82
C LEU A 202 -40.62 19.14 -34.70
N SER A 203 -41.37 20.22 -34.47
CA SER A 203 -42.50 20.56 -35.34
C SER A 203 -41.99 20.80 -36.76
N GLU A 204 -42.80 20.45 -37.76
CA GLU A 204 -42.46 20.62 -39.17
C GLU A 204 -42.11 22.07 -39.53
N GLU A 205 -42.65 23.05 -38.79
CA GLU A 205 -42.28 24.47 -38.93
C GLU A 205 -40.82 24.76 -38.56
N THR A 206 -40.29 24.04 -37.56
CA THR A 206 -38.90 24.23 -37.09
C THR A 206 -37.91 23.59 -38.07
N LYS A 207 -38.31 22.49 -38.72
CA LYS A 207 -37.53 21.83 -39.78
C LYS A 207 -37.44 22.70 -41.03
N ALA A 208 -38.52 23.40 -41.40
CA ALA A 208 -38.54 24.32 -42.54
C ALA A 208 -37.64 25.55 -42.33
N GLN A 209 -37.62 26.13 -41.13
CA GLN A 209 -36.78 27.30 -40.82
C GLN A 209 -35.27 27.01 -40.87
N ASN A 210 -34.86 25.79 -40.54
CA ASN A 210 -33.44 25.40 -40.58
C ASN A 210 -32.94 25.07 -42.00
N LEU A 211 -33.82 24.96 -42.99
CA LEU A 211 -33.45 24.71 -44.38
C LEU A 211 -33.18 26.00 -45.18
N GLU A 212 -33.63 27.15 -44.65
CA GLU A 212 -33.43 28.48 -45.25
C GLU A 212 -32.25 29.26 -44.64
N ALA A 213 -31.57 28.72 -43.62
CA ALA A 213 -30.37 29.29 -42.99
C ALA A 213 -29.09 28.58 -43.46
#